data_AF-A0A829RAK9-F1
#
_entry.id   AF-A0A829RAK9-F1
#
_cell.length_a   1.000
_cell.length_b   1.000
_cell.length_c   1.000
_cell.angle_alpha   90.00
_cell.angle_beta   90.00
_cell.angle_gamma   90.00
#
_symmetry.space_group_name_H-M   'P 1'
#
loop_
_entity.id
_entity.type
_entity.pdbx_description
1 polymer ?
#
loop_
_entity_poly.entity_id
_entity_poly.type
_entity_poly.pdbx_seq_one_letter_code
_entity_poly.pdbx_strand_id
1 'polypeptide(L)' 'MDFIGTNLKGVDFSSSNLSELRIDSKKMSGLIISPAQASYLIQLFGVKIKD' A
#
# COMPACT_ATOMS: atom_id res chain seq x y z
N MET A 1 -5.41 -6.91 -7.94
CA MET A 1 -6.40 -5.87 -7.56
C MET A 1 -5.89 -4.52 -8.06
N ASP A 2 -6.61 -3.81 -8.94
CA ASP A 2 -6.10 -2.60 -9.60
C ASP A 2 -6.80 -1.32 -9.10
N PHE A 3 -6.01 -0.39 -8.56
CA PHE A 3 -6.44 0.92 -8.05
C PHE A 3 -5.61 2.08 -8.65
N ILE A 4 -5.05 1.89 -9.84
CA ILE A 4 -4.34 2.97 -10.52
C ILE A 4 -5.30 4.15 -10.75
N GLY A 5 -4.91 5.33 -10.26
CA GLY A 5 -5.70 6.56 -10.33
C GLY A 5 -6.77 6.73 -9.24
N THR A 6 -7.10 5.69 -8.47
CA THR A 6 -8.10 5.75 -7.39
C THR A 6 -7.56 6.48 -6.16
N ASN A 7 -8.35 7.38 -5.56
CA ASN A 7 -8.03 7.96 -4.27
C ASN A 7 -8.41 6.98 -3.14
N LEU A 8 -7.45 6.56 -2.33
CA LEU A 8 -7.66 5.57 -1.26
C LEU A 8 -7.74 6.17 0.16
N LYS A 9 -7.96 7.48 0.28
CA LYS A 9 -8.12 8.13 1.58
C LYS A 9 -9.27 7.48 2.37
N GLY A 10 -8.95 6.92 3.54
CA GLY A 10 -9.90 6.31 4.46
C GLY A 10 -10.31 4.88 4.10
N VAL A 11 -9.76 4.29 3.04
CA VAL A 11 -9.99 2.88 2.70
C VAL A 11 -9.16 2.02 3.65
N ASP A 12 -9.77 0.97 4.21
CA ASP A 12 -9.11 0.04 5.13
C ASP A 12 -8.80 -1.31 4.46
N PHE A 13 -7.52 -1.59 4.32
CA PHE A 13 -6.99 -2.87 3.84
C PHE A 13 -6.18 -3.62 4.90
N SER A 14 -6.25 -3.22 6.17
CA SER A 14 -5.47 -3.82 7.26
C SER A 14 -5.64 -5.35 7.40
N SER A 15 -6.77 -5.90 6.97
CA SER A 15 -7.06 -7.34 6.94
C SER A 15 -6.98 -7.99 5.54
N SER A 16 -6.67 -7.21 4.51
CA SER A 16 -6.67 -7.68 3.11
C SER A 16 -5.31 -8.23 2.68
N ASN A 17 -5.33 -9.14 1.70
CA ASN A 17 -4.12 -9.62 1.05
C ASN A 17 -3.69 -8.65 -0.08
N LEU A 18 -2.47 -8.12 -0.02
CA LEU A 18 -1.95 -7.10 -0.96
C LEU A 18 -0.97 -7.65 -2.02
N SER A 19 -0.81 -8.97 -2.12
CA SER A 19 0.19 -9.62 -2.99
C SER A 19 0.10 -9.26 -4.48
N GLU A 20 -1.05 -8.79 -4.96
CA GLU A 20 -1.25 -8.34 -6.35
C GLU A 20 -1.86 -6.93 -6.42
N LEU A 21 -1.58 -6.09 -5.43
CA LEU A 21 -2.05 -4.70 -5.41
C LEU A 21 -1.30 -3.88 -6.47
N ARG A 22 -2.04 -3.29 -7.41
CA ARG A 22 -1.53 -2.29 -8.35
C ARG A 22 -2.06 -0.93 -7.93
N ILE A 23 -1.13 -0.04 -7.55
CA ILE A 23 -1.47 1.26 -6.97
C ILE A 23 -0.38 2.28 -7.28
N ASP A 24 -0.78 3.55 -7.41
CA ASP A 24 0.15 4.67 -7.47
C ASP A 24 0.51 5.12 -6.05
N SER A 25 1.80 5.14 -5.72
CA SER A 25 2.30 5.59 -4.41
C SER A 25 1.82 7.00 -4.05
N LYS A 26 1.56 7.86 -5.04
CA LYS A 26 1.02 9.22 -4.85
C LYS A 26 -0.46 9.26 -4.45
N LYS A 27 -1.19 8.16 -4.60
CA LYS A 27 -2.64 8.05 -4.33
C LYS A 27 -2.97 7.28 -3.05
N MET A 28 -1.94 6.86 -2.31
CA MET A 28 -2.05 6.09 -1.06
C MET A 28 -2.30 6.92 0.19
N SER A 29 -2.34 8.25 0.09
CA SER A 29 -2.46 9.12 1.27
C SER A 29 -3.77 8.85 2.02
N GLY A 30 -3.65 8.49 3.30
CA GLY A 30 -4.77 8.16 4.18
C GLY A 30 -5.31 6.73 4.03
N LEU A 31 -4.65 5.85 3.28
CA LEU A 31 -4.95 4.41 3.27
C LEU A 31 -4.61 3.80 4.64
N ILE A 32 -5.50 2.96 5.16
CA ILE A 32 -5.32 2.25 6.43
C ILE A 32 -4.80 0.84 6.11
N ILE A 33 -3.67 0.48 6.73
CA ILE A 33 -2.94 -0.78 6.51
C ILE A 33 -2.45 -1.36 7.84
N SER A 34 -2.07 -2.64 7.84
CA SER A 34 -1.40 -3.27 8.97
C SER A 34 0.11 -2.97 9.00
N PRO A 35 0.79 -3.14 10.15
CA PRO A 35 2.24 -2.94 10.24
C PRO A 35 3.04 -3.84 9.28
N ALA A 36 2.61 -5.09 9.08
CA ALA A 36 3.27 -6.00 8.14
C ALA A 36 3.15 -5.53 6.69
N GLN A 37 2.00 -4.95 6.30
CA GLN A 37 1.80 -4.38 4.97
C GLN A 37 2.67 -3.14 4.74
N ALA A 38 3.01 -2.38 5.79
CA ALA A 38 3.89 -1.21 5.66
C ALA A 38 5.27 -1.61 5.11
N SER A 39 5.83 -2.73 5.56
CA SER A 39 7.12 -3.26 5.05
C SER A 39 7.06 -3.64 3.57
N TYR A 40 5.90 -4.09 3.09
CA TYR A 40 5.70 -4.35 1.66
C TYR A 40 5.59 -3.04 0.87
N LEU A 41 4.76 -2.12 1.34
CA LEU A 41 4.42 -0.89 0.63
C LEU A 41 5.54 0.15 0.61
N ILE A 42 6.40 0.20 1.63
CA ILE A 42 7.51 1.16 1.66
C ILE A 42 8.51 0.94 0.52
N GLN A 43 8.59 -0.28 0.00
CA GLN A 43 9.43 -0.62 -1.16
C GLN A 43 8.96 0.08 -2.45
N LEU A 44 7.66 0.43 -2.56
CA LEU A 44 7.13 1.23 -3.68
C LEU A 44 7.73 2.64 -3.73
N PHE A 45 8.31 3.12 -2.63
CA PHE A 45 9.02 4.40 -2.54
C PHE A 45 10.53 4.25 -2.78
N GLY A 46 11.00 3.08 -3.24
CA GLY A 46 12.41 2.79 -3.49
C GLY A 46 13.23 2.48 -2.24
N VAL A 47 12.58 2.36 -1.08
CA VAL A 47 13.23 1.99 0.18
C VAL A 47 13.51 0.49 0.20
N LYS A 48 14.74 0.11 0.54
CA LYS A 48 15.13 -1.30 0.73
C LYS A 48 15.10 -1.63 2.22
N ILE A 49 14.39 -2.70 2.57
CA ILE A 49 14.42 -3.27 3.92
C ILE A 49 15.51 -4.35 3.95
N LYS A 50 16.25 -4.43 5.05
CA LYS A 50 17.28 -5.43 5.30
C LYS A 50 17.06 -5.98 6.71
N ASP A 51 17.35 -7.26 6.88
CA ASP A 51 17.34 -7.94 8.19
C ASP A 51 18.44 -7.40 9.12
#